data_AF-A0A956IVM6-F1
#
_entry.id   AF-A0A956IVM6-F1
#
_cell.length_a   1.000
_cell.length_b   1.000
_cell.length_c   1.000
_cell.angle_alpha   90.00
_cell.angle_beta   90.00
_cell.angle_gamma   90.00
#
_symmetry.space_group_name_H-M   'P 1'
#
loop_
_entity.id
_entity.type
_entity.pdbx_description
1 polymer ?
#
loop_
_entity_poly.entity_id
_entity_poly.type
_entity_poly.pdbx_seq_one_letter_code
_entity_poly.pdbx_strand_id
1 'polypeptide(L)'
;DEELSLKITLWSNLAEIYRTRLRDYKAATAAFEVANKLDPENVDRHYMLAELYERLLQDHPTEYVNQAVNQHQILIAREPFRYESYHALFNIYSRSQQVDKAFCVARTLAFLKQANNEETAIFNRYNTADFTQARQRLSEETLRRHVFPADEDPFLTGILGMIAPALAAWQAKPLPPAFKNNERVDITTDPQLISRLAKYTMSVLNVGQPDLYLRPDEPGDLMLMNCVRDGRVFPTMVIFSNLLRGKNEKHLAFALGRHMMDLYLPHYAYVSLDRSPQRLKQIFMTCMHICGMPVGGNANELNAYAREIVGRLSAGAVDQMRSLMRKFVDAGGSADVKKWAQATEVAGYRVGLLLCNDMQIAAHVISQEAATFGATMTPKDKIKELVLYSISEDYFKARRSIGLQVA
;
A
#
# COMPACT_ATOMS: atom_id res chain seq x y z
N ASP A 1 9.42 -36.83 9.18
CA ASP A 1 10.31 -36.01 8.35
C ASP A 1 11.05 -36.75 7.25
N GLU A 2 11.64 -37.94 7.47
CA GLU A 2 12.32 -38.70 6.39
C GLU A 2 11.43 -39.02 5.17
N GLU A 3 10.17 -39.43 5.38
CA GLU A 3 9.27 -39.79 4.27
C GLU A 3 8.92 -38.57 3.40
N LEU A 4 8.78 -37.38 3.99
CA LEU A 4 8.51 -36.14 3.26
C LEU A 4 9.75 -35.71 2.46
N SER A 5 10.93 -35.77 3.08
CA SER A 5 12.21 -35.52 2.41
C SER A 5 12.41 -36.45 1.21
N LEU A 6 12.15 -37.76 1.38
CA LEU A 6 12.25 -38.73 0.30
C LEU A 6 11.28 -38.43 -0.85
N LYS A 7 10.02 -38.08 -0.55
CA LYS A 7 9.04 -37.67 -1.57
C LYS A 7 9.51 -36.44 -2.35
N ILE A 8 10.03 -35.43 -1.68
CA ILE A 8 10.57 -34.21 -2.33
C ILE A 8 11.72 -34.60 -3.26
N THR A 9 12.66 -35.41 -2.80
CA THR A 9 13.80 -35.87 -3.62
C THR A 9 13.34 -36.69 -4.83
N LEU A 10 12.39 -37.60 -4.66
CA LEU A 10 11.85 -38.41 -5.76
C LEU A 10 11.19 -37.54 -6.84
N TRP A 11 10.33 -36.59 -6.44
CA TRP A 11 9.68 -35.68 -7.38
C TRP A 11 10.69 -34.76 -8.09
N SER A 12 11.69 -34.28 -7.36
CA SER A 12 12.74 -33.42 -7.93
C SER A 12 13.60 -34.19 -8.94
N ASN A 13 13.99 -35.43 -8.61
CA ASN A 13 14.74 -36.29 -9.53
C ASN A 13 13.93 -36.66 -10.76
N LEU A 14 12.63 -36.96 -10.59
CA LEU A 14 11.73 -37.24 -11.71
C LEU A 14 11.61 -36.03 -12.64
N ALA A 15 11.47 -34.83 -12.08
CA ALA A 15 11.41 -33.60 -12.84
C ALA A 15 12.71 -33.34 -13.63
N GLU A 16 13.87 -33.58 -13.02
CA GLU A 16 15.16 -33.48 -13.70
C GLU A 16 15.32 -34.50 -14.84
N ILE A 17 14.82 -35.73 -14.69
CA ILE A 17 14.81 -36.72 -15.76
C ILE A 17 13.93 -36.24 -16.94
N TYR A 18 12.74 -35.73 -16.65
CA TYR A 18 11.85 -35.18 -17.67
C TYR A 18 12.49 -33.98 -18.39
N ARG A 19 13.14 -33.08 -17.64
CA ARG A 19 13.80 -31.87 -18.17
C ARG A 19 15.01 -32.20 -19.04
N THR A 20 15.92 -33.03 -18.56
CA THR A 20 17.24 -33.24 -19.17
C THR A 20 17.26 -34.37 -20.19
N ARG A 21 16.67 -35.53 -19.86
CA ARG A 21 16.75 -36.74 -20.69
C ARG A 21 15.61 -36.83 -21.69
N LEU A 22 14.39 -36.56 -21.25
CA LEU A 22 13.20 -36.70 -22.09
C LEU A 22 12.82 -35.41 -22.83
N ARG A 23 13.34 -34.25 -22.36
CA ARG A 23 12.97 -32.91 -22.84
C ARG A 23 11.46 -32.68 -22.86
N ASP A 24 10.74 -33.37 -21.98
CA ASP A 24 9.31 -33.18 -21.76
C ASP A 24 9.13 -32.10 -20.69
N TYR A 25 9.10 -30.85 -21.14
CA TYR A 25 9.01 -29.70 -20.25
C TYR A 25 7.67 -29.62 -19.52
N LYS A 26 6.57 -30.12 -20.11
CA LYS A 26 5.26 -30.12 -19.45
C LYS A 26 5.25 -31.09 -18.27
N ALA A 27 5.75 -32.31 -18.48
CA ALA A 27 5.88 -33.30 -17.41
C ALA A 27 6.88 -32.87 -16.33
N ALA A 28 7.99 -32.23 -16.72
CA ALA A 28 8.98 -31.67 -15.78
C ALA A 28 8.35 -30.60 -14.88
N THR A 29 7.61 -29.65 -15.45
CA THR A 29 6.91 -28.60 -14.69
C THR A 29 5.92 -29.21 -13.70
N ALA A 30 5.07 -30.16 -14.12
CA ALA A 30 4.11 -30.80 -13.24
C ALA A 30 4.79 -31.52 -12.05
N ALA A 31 5.90 -32.22 -12.29
CA ALA A 31 6.66 -32.87 -11.22
C ALA A 31 7.29 -31.86 -10.25
N PHE A 32 7.86 -30.76 -10.76
CA PHE A 32 8.38 -29.69 -9.90
C PHE A 32 7.28 -28.96 -9.13
N GLU A 33 6.07 -28.78 -9.67
CA GLU A 33 4.96 -28.19 -8.94
C GLU A 33 4.54 -29.03 -7.74
N VAL A 34 4.51 -30.36 -7.89
CA VAL A 34 4.22 -31.27 -6.78
C VAL A 34 5.30 -31.14 -5.71
N ALA A 35 6.58 -31.15 -6.11
CA ALA A 35 7.68 -30.91 -5.17
C ALA A 35 7.58 -29.53 -4.49
N ASN A 36 7.15 -28.50 -5.23
CA ASN A 36 6.99 -27.15 -4.69
C ASN A 36 5.85 -27.04 -3.68
N LYS A 37 4.76 -27.79 -3.86
CA LYS A 37 3.68 -27.88 -2.88
C LYS A 37 4.13 -28.53 -1.58
N LEU A 38 5.09 -29.46 -1.65
CA LEU A 38 5.66 -30.14 -0.49
C LEU A 38 6.71 -29.30 0.25
N ASP A 39 7.39 -28.39 -0.46
CA ASP A 39 8.44 -27.54 0.09
C ASP A 39 8.45 -26.15 -0.57
N PRO A 40 7.52 -25.25 -0.22
CA PRO A 40 7.39 -23.93 -0.87
C PRO A 40 8.56 -22.97 -0.61
N GLU A 41 9.43 -23.27 0.36
CA GLU A 41 10.53 -22.37 0.74
C GLU A 41 11.80 -22.53 -0.11
N ASN A 42 11.81 -23.52 -1.00
CA ASN A 42 12.96 -23.80 -1.85
C ASN A 42 13.09 -22.84 -3.03
N VAL A 43 14.05 -21.90 -2.95
CA VAL A 43 14.29 -20.90 -4.01
C VAL A 43 14.76 -21.55 -5.32
N ASP A 44 15.61 -22.57 -5.24
CA ASP A 44 16.13 -23.27 -6.43
C ASP A 44 15.01 -23.88 -7.27
N ARG A 45 13.95 -24.36 -6.61
CA ARG A 45 12.78 -24.90 -7.33
C ARG A 45 11.98 -23.81 -8.04
N HIS A 46 11.84 -22.63 -7.44
CA HIS A 46 11.24 -21.48 -8.10
C HIS A 46 12.06 -21.02 -9.31
N TYR A 47 13.40 -21.09 -9.25
CA TYR A 47 14.27 -20.86 -10.40
C TYR A 47 13.98 -21.84 -11.54
N MET A 48 13.99 -23.15 -11.25
CA MET A 48 13.72 -24.18 -12.26
C MET A 48 12.32 -24.04 -12.87
N LEU A 49 11.30 -23.76 -12.05
CA LEU A 49 9.94 -23.53 -12.53
C LEU A 49 9.84 -22.29 -13.42
N ALA A 50 10.51 -21.19 -13.07
CA ALA A 50 10.53 -19.99 -13.90
C ALA A 50 11.14 -20.27 -15.28
N GLU A 51 12.31 -20.93 -15.34
CA GLU A 51 12.97 -21.28 -16.60
C GLU A 51 12.12 -22.24 -17.46
N LEU A 52 11.48 -23.24 -16.84
CA LEU A 52 10.59 -24.17 -17.54
C LEU A 52 9.36 -23.45 -18.10
N TYR A 53 8.77 -22.54 -17.33
CA TYR A 53 7.63 -21.76 -17.80
C TYR A 53 8.01 -20.81 -18.93
N GLU A 54 9.16 -20.14 -18.86
CA GLU A 54 9.68 -19.34 -19.98
C GLU A 54 9.89 -20.19 -21.24
N ARG A 55 10.41 -21.42 -21.10
CA ARG A 55 10.58 -22.34 -22.23
C ARG A 55 9.22 -22.74 -22.82
N LEU A 56 8.26 -23.10 -21.99
CA LEU A 56 6.89 -23.43 -22.44
C LEU A 56 6.19 -22.24 -23.11
N LEU A 57 6.47 -21.01 -22.68
CA LEU A 57 5.94 -19.79 -23.31
C LEU A 57 6.55 -19.52 -24.70
N GLN A 58 7.67 -20.13 -25.06
CA GLN A 58 8.19 -20.03 -26.44
C GLN A 58 7.29 -20.81 -27.41
N ASP A 59 6.77 -21.96 -26.98
CA ASP A 59 5.89 -22.82 -27.78
C ASP A 59 4.40 -22.40 -27.65
N HIS A 60 4.00 -21.94 -26.46
CA HIS A 60 2.63 -21.55 -26.13
C HIS A 60 2.60 -20.17 -25.44
N PRO A 61 2.68 -19.05 -26.19
CA PRO A 61 2.93 -17.70 -25.64
C PRO A 61 1.90 -17.15 -24.64
N THR A 62 0.73 -17.75 -24.52
CA THR A 62 -0.37 -17.25 -23.68
C THR A 62 -0.80 -18.21 -22.57
N GLU A 63 -0.48 -19.51 -22.69
CA GLU A 63 -1.05 -20.55 -21.81
C GLU A 63 -0.47 -20.51 -20.38
N TYR A 64 0.83 -20.20 -20.26
CA TYR A 64 1.57 -20.29 -18.99
C TYR A 64 1.97 -18.93 -18.40
N VAL A 65 1.39 -17.83 -18.89
CA VAL A 65 1.80 -16.46 -18.54
C VAL A 65 1.66 -16.20 -17.04
N ASN A 66 0.51 -16.56 -16.45
CA ASN A 66 0.25 -16.30 -15.05
C ASN A 66 1.17 -17.11 -14.12
N GLN A 67 1.46 -18.35 -14.50
CA GLN A 67 2.34 -19.23 -13.74
C GLN A 67 3.77 -18.70 -13.79
N ALA A 68 4.27 -18.33 -14.97
CA ALA A 68 5.60 -17.74 -15.14
C ALA A 68 5.76 -16.46 -14.32
N VAL A 69 4.80 -15.54 -14.43
CA VAL A 69 4.77 -14.28 -13.66
C VAL A 69 4.82 -14.56 -12.16
N ASN A 70 4.00 -15.49 -11.67
CA ASN A 70 3.97 -15.83 -10.26
C ASN A 70 5.33 -16.33 -9.75
N GLN A 71 6.03 -17.19 -10.51
CA GLN A 71 7.37 -17.66 -10.12
C GLN A 71 8.37 -16.50 -10.03
N HIS A 72 8.41 -15.61 -11.02
CA HIS A 72 9.30 -14.45 -10.97
C HIS A 72 8.94 -13.48 -9.84
N GLN A 73 7.66 -13.29 -9.53
CA GLN A 73 7.24 -12.45 -8.40
C GLN A 73 7.68 -13.04 -7.05
N ILE A 74 7.59 -14.36 -6.87
CA ILE A 74 8.12 -15.05 -5.68
C ILE A 74 9.64 -14.86 -5.57
N LEU A 75 10.36 -15.05 -6.68
CA LEU A 75 11.81 -14.84 -6.73
C LEU A 75 12.19 -13.39 -6.39
N ILE A 76 11.48 -12.40 -6.93
CA ILE A 76 11.72 -10.98 -6.65
C ILE A 76 11.38 -10.62 -5.19
N ALA A 77 10.35 -11.23 -4.60
CA ALA A 77 10.02 -11.02 -3.19
C ALA A 77 11.15 -11.48 -2.26
N ARG A 78 11.85 -12.57 -2.61
CA ARG A 78 13.02 -13.08 -1.87
C ARG A 78 14.31 -12.34 -2.21
N GLU A 79 14.53 -12.06 -3.49
CA GLU A 79 15.70 -11.38 -4.04
C GLU A 79 15.30 -10.14 -4.87
N PRO A 80 15.04 -8.99 -4.22
CA PRO A 80 14.50 -7.79 -4.88
C PRO A 80 15.39 -7.15 -5.94
N PHE A 81 16.68 -7.51 -5.97
CA PHE A 81 17.65 -7.00 -6.94
C PHE A 81 17.95 -7.98 -8.07
N ARG A 82 17.15 -9.04 -8.22
CA ARG A 82 17.28 -10.00 -9.32
C ARG A 82 16.71 -9.42 -10.62
N TYR A 83 17.50 -8.59 -11.29
CA TYR A 83 17.09 -7.89 -12.52
C TYR A 83 16.73 -8.84 -13.66
N GLU A 84 17.30 -10.05 -13.70
CA GLU A 84 16.93 -11.08 -14.68
C GLU A 84 15.42 -11.39 -14.64
N SER A 85 14.82 -11.41 -13.45
CA SER A 85 13.38 -11.63 -13.31
C SER A 85 12.55 -10.45 -13.80
N TYR A 86 13.07 -9.23 -13.70
CA TYR A 86 12.40 -8.04 -14.23
C TYR A 86 12.42 -8.05 -15.76
N HIS A 87 13.56 -8.37 -16.37
CA HIS A 87 13.69 -8.55 -17.81
C HIS A 87 12.78 -9.68 -18.33
N ALA A 88 12.72 -10.81 -17.62
CA ALA A 88 11.79 -11.89 -17.93
C ALA A 88 10.33 -11.45 -17.87
N LEU A 89 9.91 -10.75 -16.81
CA LEU A 89 8.56 -10.19 -16.70
C LEU A 89 8.23 -9.23 -17.84
N PHE A 90 9.16 -8.34 -18.22
CA PHE A 90 8.99 -7.46 -19.37
C PHE A 90 8.76 -8.26 -20.66
N ASN A 91 9.58 -9.29 -20.92
CA ASN A 91 9.44 -10.14 -22.10
C ASN A 91 8.11 -10.89 -22.12
N ILE A 92 7.69 -11.45 -20.98
CA ILE A 92 6.41 -12.15 -20.84
C ILE A 92 5.24 -11.20 -21.13
N TYR A 93 5.24 -9.99 -20.56
CA TYR A 93 4.18 -9.01 -20.80
C TYR A 93 4.18 -8.47 -22.23
N SER A 94 5.35 -8.23 -22.82
CA SER A 94 5.48 -7.77 -24.21
C SER A 94 4.97 -8.81 -25.20
N ARG A 95 5.35 -10.09 -25.03
CA ARG A 95 4.90 -11.19 -25.91
C ARG A 95 3.41 -11.50 -25.77
N SER A 96 2.87 -11.36 -24.55
CA SER A 96 1.44 -11.52 -24.29
C SER A 96 0.61 -10.25 -24.58
N GLN A 97 1.20 -9.24 -25.22
CA GLN A 97 0.54 -7.98 -25.60
C GLN A 97 -0.06 -7.19 -24.42
N GLN A 98 0.47 -7.38 -23.21
CA GLN A 98 0.07 -6.64 -22.01
C GLN A 98 0.86 -5.33 -21.88
N VAL A 99 0.54 -4.36 -22.73
CA VAL A 99 1.31 -3.13 -22.94
C VAL A 99 1.52 -2.31 -21.64
N ASP A 100 0.47 -2.04 -20.86
CA ASP A 100 0.60 -1.27 -19.60
C ASP A 100 1.53 -1.95 -18.59
N LYS A 101 1.46 -3.29 -18.49
CA LYS A 101 2.32 -4.05 -17.58
C LYS A 101 3.78 -4.01 -18.02
N ALA A 102 4.03 -4.21 -19.32
CA ALA A 102 5.37 -4.09 -19.89
C ALA A 102 5.94 -2.68 -19.67
N PHE A 103 5.13 -1.64 -19.87
CA PHE A 103 5.53 -0.26 -19.57
C PHE A 103 5.89 -0.06 -18.10
N CYS A 104 5.09 -0.56 -17.16
CA CYS A 104 5.36 -0.41 -15.73
C CYS A 104 6.68 -1.11 -15.31
N VAL A 105 6.95 -2.30 -15.85
CA VAL A 105 8.22 -3.02 -15.62
C VAL A 105 9.38 -2.24 -16.23
N ALA A 106 9.26 -1.79 -17.49
CA ALA A 106 10.28 -0.99 -18.16
C ALA A 106 10.60 0.32 -17.41
N ARG A 107 9.57 1.03 -16.92
CA ARG A 107 9.75 2.22 -16.08
C ARG A 107 10.52 1.91 -14.80
N THR A 108 10.22 0.77 -14.17
CA THR A 108 10.91 0.35 -12.94
C THR A 108 12.37 0.02 -13.22
N LEU A 109 12.66 -0.71 -14.30
CA LEU A 109 14.02 -0.99 -14.77
C LEU A 109 14.80 0.28 -15.13
N ALA A 110 14.15 1.24 -15.79
CA ALA A 110 14.75 2.54 -16.13
C ALA A 110 15.09 3.34 -14.87
N PHE A 111 14.20 3.34 -13.87
CA PHE A 111 14.47 3.95 -12.56
C PHE A 111 15.67 3.29 -11.85
N LEU A 112 15.76 1.96 -11.90
CA LEU A 112 16.87 1.19 -11.33
C LEU A 112 18.18 1.31 -12.13
N LYS A 113 18.16 1.99 -13.28
CA LYS A 113 19.27 2.09 -14.24
C LYS A 113 19.77 0.75 -14.76
N GLN A 114 18.86 -0.22 -14.89
CA GLN A 114 19.14 -1.56 -15.41
C GLN A 114 18.38 -1.86 -16.71
N ALA A 115 17.62 -0.90 -17.26
CA ALA A 115 16.88 -1.10 -18.50
C ALA A 115 17.81 -1.31 -19.71
N ASN A 116 17.47 -2.28 -20.56
CA ASN A 116 18.09 -2.46 -21.87
C ASN A 116 17.50 -1.49 -22.92
N ASN A 117 17.98 -1.56 -24.16
CA ASN A 117 17.54 -0.66 -25.24
C ASN A 117 16.05 -0.80 -25.58
N GLU A 118 15.51 -2.01 -25.57
CA GLU A 118 14.12 -2.30 -25.94
C GLU A 118 13.15 -1.81 -24.85
N GLU A 119 13.49 -2.07 -23.59
CA GLU A 119 12.78 -1.57 -22.42
C GLU A 119 12.82 -0.04 -22.34
N THR A 120 13.99 0.55 -22.60
CA THR A 120 14.14 2.01 -22.65
C THR A 120 13.27 2.61 -23.75
N ALA A 121 13.15 1.97 -24.91
CA ALA A 121 12.28 2.42 -25.99
C ALA A 121 10.80 2.37 -25.59
N ILE A 122 10.34 1.28 -24.93
CA ILE A 122 8.96 1.18 -24.41
C ILE A 122 8.69 2.22 -23.32
N PHE A 123 9.62 2.40 -22.39
CA PHE A 123 9.52 3.44 -21.36
C PHE A 123 9.38 4.82 -22.00
N ASN A 124 10.29 5.21 -22.89
CA ASN A 124 10.26 6.52 -23.54
C ASN A 124 9.02 6.74 -24.41
N ARG A 125 8.46 5.68 -25.00
CA ARG A 125 7.25 5.76 -25.83
C ARG A 125 6.00 6.16 -25.04
N TYR A 126 5.85 5.65 -23.82
CA TYR A 126 4.64 5.86 -23.01
C TYR A 126 4.85 6.80 -21.82
N ASN A 127 6.10 7.13 -21.48
CA ASN A 127 6.40 8.09 -20.43
C ASN A 127 6.12 9.51 -20.91
N THR A 128 5.00 10.08 -20.45
CA THR A 128 4.66 11.47 -20.72
C THR A 128 5.19 12.39 -19.62
N ALA A 129 5.74 13.54 -20.03
CA ALA A 129 6.11 14.60 -19.09
C ALA A 129 4.87 15.14 -18.35
N ASP A 130 3.75 15.25 -19.07
CA ASP A 130 2.50 15.80 -18.57
C ASP A 130 1.88 14.94 -17.47
N PHE A 131 1.23 15.63 -16.53
CA PHE A 131 0.48 15.00 -15.46
C PHE A 131 -0.85 14.48 -15.97
N THR A 132 -1.09 13.18 -15.77
CA THR A 132 -2.35 12.52 -16.13
C THR A 132 -3.20 12.33 -14.87
N GLN A 133 -4.40 12.89 -14.87
CA GLN A 133 -5.36 12.70 -13.78
C GLN A 133 -6.09 11.35 -13.91
N ALA A 134 -6.33 10.72 -12.76
CA ALA A 134 -7.24 9.59 -12.63
C ALA A 134 -8.64 9.97 -13.12
N ARG A 135 -9.26 9.06 -13.87
CA ARG A 135 -10.60 9.26 -14.46
C ARG A 135 -11.72 8.73 -13.56
N GLN A 136 -11.38 7.89 -12.60
CA GLN A 136 -12.32 7.26 -11.68
C GLN A 136 -11.82 7.35 -10.25
N ARG A 137 -12.74 7.16 -9.30
CA ARG A 137 -12.39 7.06 -7.87
C ARG A 137 -11.78 5.70 -7.56
N LEU A 138 -10.87 5.67 -6.59
CA LEU A 138 -10.44 4.44 -5.97
C LEU A 138 -11.59 3.89 -5.13
N SER A 139 -12.15 2.76 -5.56
CA SER A 139 -13.20 2.07 -4.80
C SER A 139 -12.62 1.45 -3.52
N GLU A 140 -13.49 1.23 -2.53
CA GLU A 140 -13.13 0.50 -1.29
C GLU A 140 -12.58 -0.90 -1.60
N GLU A 141 -13.13 -1.58 -2.61
CA GLU A 141 -12.67 -2.89 -3.06
C GLU A 141 -11.26 -2.82 -3.64
N THR A 142 -10.99 -1.83 -4.51
CA THR A 142 -9.65 -1.61 -5.07
C THR A 142 -8.65 -1.31 -3.97
N LEU A 143 -8.99 -0.42 -3.03
CA LEU A 143 -8.10 -0.06 -1.93
C LEU A 143 -7.73 -1.31 -1.12
N ARG A 144 -8.72 -2.08 -0.67
CA ARG A 144 -8.49 -3.27 0.16
C ARG A 144 -7.76 -4.40 -0.56
N ARG A 145 -8.02 -4.61 -1.85
CA ARG A 145 -7.44 -5.74 -2.59
C ARG A 145 -6.10 -5.43 -3.23
N HIS A 146 -5.87 -4.19 -3.63
CA HIS A 146 -4.79 -3.84 -4.55
C HIS A 146 -3.90 -2.70 -4.05
N VAL A 147 -4.31 -1.96 -3.03
CA VAL A 147 -3.49 -0.87 -2.47
C VAL A 147 -2.98 -1.25 -1.10
N PHE A 148 -3.83 -1.74 -0.22
CA PHE A 148 -3.45 -2.07 1.15
C PHE A 148 -2.52 -3.29 1.16
N PRO A 149 -1.38 -3.21 1.86
CA PRO A 149 -0.48 -4.35 1.98
C PRO A 149 -1.13 -5.44 2.87
N ALA A 150 -0.69 -6.68 2.72
CA ALA A 150 -1.26 -7.82 3.45
C ALA A 150 -1.18 -7.69 4.98
N ASP A 151 -0.21 -6.93 5.50
CA ASP A 151 -0.06 -6.62 6.92
C ASP A 151 -1.15 -5.67 7.46
N GLU A 152 -1.97 -5.07 6.59
CA GLU A 152 -3.14 -4.28 7.00
C GLU A 152 -4.33 -5.20 7.34
N ASP A 153 -4.30 -5.76 8.56
CA ASP A 153 -5.32 -6.68 9.05
C ASP A 153 -6.76 -6.13 8.88
N PRO A 154 -7.64 -6.84 8.13
CA PRO A 154 -8.99 -6.35 7.84
C PRO A 154 -9.89 -6.18 9.07
N PHE A 155 -9.70 -6.98 10.14
CA PHE A 155 -10.49 -6.86 11.36
C PHE A 155 -10.09 -5.60 12.13
N LEU A 156 -8.80 -5.37 12.30
CA LEU A 156 -8.27 -4.17 12.94
C LEU A 156 -8.66 -2.92 12.15
N THR A 157 -8.53 -2.92 10.82
CA THR A 157 -9.01 -1.83 9.96
C THR A 157 -10.50 -1.59 10.15
N GLY A 158 -11.33 -2.64 10.17
CA GLY A 158 -12.77 -2.51 10.36
C GLY A 158 -13.17 -1.97 11.73
N ILE A 159 -12.56 -2.47 12.80
CA ILE A 159 -12.82 -2.03 14.18
C ILE A 159 -12.41 -0.56 14.35
N LEU A 160 -11.22 -0.19 13.89
CA LEU A 160 -10.73 1.19 13.95
C LEU A 160 -11.61 2.13 13.13
N GLY A 161 -12.08 1.71 11.96
CA GLY A 161 -13.01 2.48 11.13
C GLY A 161 -14.33 2.79 11.86
N MET A 162 -14.88 1.84 12.62
CA MET A 162 -16.12 2.06 13.38
C MET A 162 -15.95 3.06 14.52
N ILE A 163 -14.81 3.01 15.22
CA ILE A 163 -14.55 3.88 16.37
C ILE A 163 -13.88 5.21 16.00
N ALA A 164 -13.42 5.36 14.74
CA ALA A 164 -12.69 6.53 14.28
C ALA A 164 -13.38 7.86 14.61
N PRO A 165 -14.71 8.04 14.40
CA PRO A 165 -15.38 9.29 14.75
C PRO A 165 -15.33 9.59 16.26
N ALA A 166 -15.50 8.57 17.10
CA ALA A 166 -15.44 8.71 18.55
C ALA A 166 -14.03 9.03 19.04
N LEU A 167 -13.01 8.35 18.49
CA LEU A 167 -11.61 8.63 18.80
C LEU A 167 -11.20 10.02 18.35
N ALA A 168 -11.57 10.41 17.13
CA ALA A 168 -11.25 11.72 16.61
C ALA A 168 -11.88 12.83 17.48
N ALA A 169 -13.15 12.67 17.88
CA ALA A 169 -13.82 13.62 18.77
C ALA A 169 -13.21 13.66 20.18
N TRP A 170 -12.77 12.52 20.72
CA TRP A 170 -12.12 12.46 22.02
C TRP A 170 -10.71 13.06 22.01
N GLN A 171 -9.95 12.85 20.94
CA GLN A 171 -8.54 13.25 20.84
C GLN A 171 -8.33 14.56 20.09
N ALA A 172 -9.40 15.25 19.70
CA ALA A 172 -9.30 16.51 18.97
C ALA A 172 -8.64 17.58 19.86
N LYS A 173 -7.67 18.28 19.28
CA LYS A 173 -6.96 19.39 19.93
C LYS A 173 -7.49 20.71 19.38
N PRO A 174 -7.49 21.81 20.17
CA PRO A 174 -7.78 23.12 19.61
C PRO A 174 -6.75 23.44 18.52
N LEU A 175 -7.20 24.15 17.48
CA LEU A 175 -6.30 24.67 16.46
C LEU A 175 -5.23 25.55 17.14
N PRO A 176 -3.92 25.33 16.89
CA PRO A 176 -2.90 26.13 17.54
C PRO A 176 -3.06 27.63 17.25
N PRO A 177 -2.72 28.52 18.20
CA PRO A 177 -2.92 29.97 18.03
C PRO A 177 -2.23 30.58 16.81
N ALA A 178 -1.19 29.92 16.29
CA ALA A 178 -0.48 30.30 15.08
C ALA A 178 -1.34 30.19 13.81
N PHE A 179 -2.46 29.46 13.84
CA PHE A 179 -3.36 29.29 12.69
C PHE A 179 -4.65 30.06 12.92
N LYS A 180 -4.91 31.07 12.09
CA LYS A 180 -6.12 31.90 12.19
C LYS A 180 -7.22 31.38 11.26
N ASN A 181 -8.47 31.44 11.70
CA ASN A 181 -9.61 30.94 10.91
C ASN A 181 -9.75 31.59 9.53
N ASN A 182 -9.33 32.85 9.37
CA ASN A 182 -9.37 33.57 8.09
C ASN A 182 -8.23 33.22 7.13
N GLU A 183 -7.19 32.51 7.58
CA GLU A 183 -6.09 32.03 6.75
C GLU A 183 -6.39 30.66 6.12
N ARG A 184 -7.53 30.06 6.48
CA ARG A 184 -7.96 28.77 5.94
C ARG A 184 -8.24 28.88 4.45
N VAL A 185 -7.66 27.97 3.68
CA VAL A 185 -7.89 27.82 2.25
C VAL A 185 -9.01 26.82 2.00
N ASP A 186 -9.98 27.21 1.19
CA ASP A 186 -11.01 26.29 0.69
C ASP A 186 -10.55 25.68 -0.64
N ILE A 187 -10.18 24.39 -0.59
CA ILE A 187 -9.68 23.65 -1.76
C ILE A 187 -10.70 23.56 -2.90
N THR A 188 -11.98 23.84 -2.65
CA THR A 188 -13.02 23.75 -3.68
C THR A 188 -13.07 24.99 -4.57
N THR A 189 -12.67 26.15 -4.03
CA THR A 189 -12.77 27.48 -4.65
C THR A 189 -11.41 28.12 -4.94
N ASP A 190 -10.36 27.78 -4.20
CA ASP A 190 -9.03 28.35 -4.40
C ASP A 190 -8.37 27.85 -5.72
N PRO A 191 -7.86 28.76 -6.57
CA PRO A 191 -7.33 28.41 -7.89
C PRO A 191 -5.88 27.88 -7.87
N GLN A 192 -5.19 27.94 -6.72
CA GLN A 192 -3.77 27.54 -6.66
C GLN A 192 -3.60 26.07 -7.02
N LEU A 193 -2.45 25.74 -7.59
CA LEU A 193 -2.17 24.38 -8.04
C LEU A 193 -2.30 23.35 -6.88
N ILE A 194 -1.83 23.72 -5.69
CA ILE A 194 -1.91 22.87 -4.50
C ILE A 194 -3.35 22.54 -4.12
N SER A 195 -4.24 23.54 -4.15
CA SER A 195 -5.67 23.39 -3.85
C SER A 195 -6.39 22.54 -4.89
N ARG A 196 -6.10 22.77 -6.19
CA ARG A 196 -6.64 21.94 -7.28
C ARG A 196 -6.21 20.47 -7.14
N LEU A 197 -4.95 20.21 -6.80
CA LEU A 197 -4.47 18.84 -6.60
C LEU A 197 -4.96 18.21 -5.30
N ALA A 198 -5.17 18.98 -4.23
CA ALA A 198 -5.79 18.51 -3.00
C ALA A 198 -7.25 18.12 -3.24
N LYS A 199 -8.00 18.93 -3.98
CA LYS A 199 -9.37 18.61 -4.43
C LYS A 199 -9.41 17.35 -5.29
N TYR A 200 -8.47 17.22 -6.23
CA TYR A 200 -8.33 16.03 -7.08
C TYR A 200 -8.04 14.76 -6.24
N THR A 201 -7.03 14.77 -5.38
CA THR A 201 -6.67 13.62 -4.52
C THR A 201 -7.79 13.24 -3.56
N MET A 202 -8.42 14.23 -2.92
CA MET A 202 -9.60 14.02 -2.07
C MET A 202 -10.74 13.34 -2.85
N SER A 203 -11.01 13.79 -4.08
CA SER A 203 -12.08 13.25 -4.92
C SER A 203 -11.80 11.82 -5.37
N VAL A 204 -10.54 11.51 -5.72
CA VAL A 204 -10.13 10.16 -6.13
C VAL A 204 -10.21 9.19 -4.96
N LEU A 205 -9.79 9.60 -3.76
CA LEU A 205 -9.81 8.75 -2.55
C LEU A 205 -11.16 8.69 -1.84
N ASN A 206 -12.11 9.56 -2.22
CA ASN A 206 -13.44 9.65 -1.61
C ASN A 206 -13.38 9.86 -0.08
N VAL A 207 -12.46 10.70 0.38
CA VAL A 207 -12.30 11.06 1.80
C VAL A 207 -12.94 12.42 2.10
N GLY A 208 -13.13 12.71 3.39
CA GLY A 208 -13.67 13.99 3.84
C GLY A 208 -12.74 15.16 3.53
N GLN A 209 -13.32 16.35 3.28
CA GLN A 209 -12.56 17.57 3.01
C GLN A 209 -11.79 18.02 4.27
N PRO A 210 -10.44 18.08 4.22
CA PRO A 210 -9.67 18.69 5.29
C PRO A 210 -9.74 20.21 5.21
N ASP A 211 -9.58 20.87 6.36
CA ASP A 211 -9.18 22.28 6.38
C ASP A 211 -7.73 22.38 5.87
N LEU A 212 -7.44 23.35 5.00
CA LEU A 212 -6.10 23.54 4.45
C LEU A 212 -5.49 24.86 4.94
N TYR A 213 -4.24 24.79 5.39
CA TYR A 213 -3.41 25.96 5.73
C TYR A 213 -2.08 25.89 4.98
N LEU A 214 -1.62 27.02 4.46
CA LEU A 214 -0.34 27.14 3.77
C LEU A 214 0.66 27.92 4.64
N ARG A 215 1.88 27.41 4.74
CA ARG A 215 3.00 27.99 5.50
C ARG A 215 4.26 28.07 4.61
N PRO A 216 4.30 29.02 3.65
CA PRO A 216 5.38 29.13 2.67
C PRO A 216 6.75 29.52 3.26
N ASP A 217 6.77 29.99 4.51
CA ASP A 217 7.96 30.48 5.20
C ASP A 217 8.43 29.55 6.33
N GLU A 218 7.68 28.47 6.60
CA GLU A 218 8.04 27.48 7.62
C GLU A 218 8.63 26.22 6.96
N PRO A 219 9.72 25.65 7.49
CA PRO A 219 10.32 24.44 6.95
C PRO A 219 9.45 23.21 7.24
N GLY A 220 9.41 22.29 6.27
CA GLY A 220 8.66 21.03 6.38
C GLY A 220 7.92 20.70 5.09
N ASP A 221 7.28 19.53 5.06
CA ASP A 221 6.50 19.06 3.93
C ASP A 221 4.99 19.26 4.16
N LEU A 222 4.37 18.33 4.89
CA LEU A 222 2.93 18.33 5.18
C LEU A 222 2.69 17.73 6.57
N MET A 223 1.81 18.37 7.35
CA MET A 223 1.34 17.85 8.63
C MET A 223 -0.18 17.71 8.60
N LEU A 224 -0.67 16.58 9.11
CA LEU A 224 -2.09 16.36 9.31
C LEU A 224 -2.41 16.32 10.81
N MET A 225 -3.39 17.11 11.22
CA MET A 225 -3.81 17.31 12.59
C MET A 225 -5.28 16.92 12.79
N ASN A 226 -5.60 16.43 13.99
CA ASN A 226 -6.96 16.22 14.45
C ASN A 226 -7.41 17.43 15.29
N CYS A 227 -8.07 18.39 14.64
CA CYS A 227 -8.45 19.67 15.25
C CYS A 227 -9.95 19.74 15.57
N VAL A 228 -10.31 20.50 16.60
CA VAL A 228 -11.69 20.90 16.87
C VAL A 228 -11.92 22.36 16.49
N ARG A 229 -13.02 22.64 15.79
CA ARG A 229 -13.56 23.97 15.52
C ARG A 229 -15.08 23.94 15.67
N ASP A 230 -15.65 24.92 16.36
CA ASP A 230 -17.10 25.05 16.57
C ASP A 230 -17.76 23.76 17.12
N GLY A 231 -17.06 23.08 18.03
CA GLY A 231 -17.52 21.83 18.64
C GLY A 231 -17.52 20.62 17.71
N ARG A 232 -16.94 20.73 16.51
CA ARG A 232 -16.84 19.63 15.53
C ARG A 232 -15.38 19.34 15.18
N VAL A 233 -15.13 18.07 14.87
CA VAL A 233 -13.82 17.63 14.39
C VAL A 233 -13.64 18.04 12.93
N PHE A 234 -12.50 18.68 12.65
CA PHE A 234 -12.06 18.99 11.29
C PHE A 234 -10.61 18.51 11.13
N PRO A 235 -10.36 17.47 10.31
CA PRO A 235 -9.01 17.15 9.91
C PRO A 235 -8.35 18.38 9.28
N THR A 236 -7.18 18.77 9.78
CA THR A 236 -6.50 19.98 9.34
C THR A 236 -5.17 19.61 8.73
N MET A 237 -5.00 19.95 7.45
CA MET A 237 -3.79 19.75 6.67
C MET A 237 -3.02 21.07 6.60
N VAL A 238 -1.75 21.03 7.00
CA VAL A 238 -0.83 22.16 6.91
C VAL A 238 0.25 21.81 5.90
N ILE A 239 0.44 22.65 4.88
CA ILE A 239 1.43 22.46 3.83
C ILE A 239 2.51 23.52 3.99
N PHE A 240 3.75 23.07 4.10
CA PHE A 240 4.91 23.87 4.43
C PHE A 240 5.77 24.15 3.18
N SER A 241 6.84 24.92 3.35
CA SER A 241 7.63 25.48 2.25
C SER A 241 8.21 24.46 1.27
N ASN A 242 8.57 23.23 1.70
CA ASN A 242 9.17 22.23 0.81
C ASN A 242 8.22 21.75 -0.28
N LEU A 243 6.91 21.72 0.00
CA LEU A 243 5.90 21.35 -1.00
C LEU A 243 5.40 22.54 -1.82
N LEU A 244 5.65 23.78 -1.37
CA LEU A 244 5.16 24.99 -2.03
C LEU A 244 6.15 25.58 -3.05
N ARG A 245 7.44 25.21 -2.99
CA ARG A 245 8.49 25.78 -3.84
C ARG A 245 9.06 24.73 -4.81
N GLY A 246 9.10 25.07 -6.10
CA GLY A 246 9.76 24.25 -7.13
C GLY A 246 9.12 22.88 -7.37
N LYS A 247 7.86 22.67 -6.95
CA LYS A 247 7.13 21.41 -7.13
C LYS A 247 6.18 21.51 -8.32
N ASN A 248 6.21 20.50 -9.19
CA ASN A 248 5.23 20.33 -10.27
C ASN A 248 4.05 19.47 -9.81
N GLU A 249 3.11 19.22 -10.72
CA GLU A 249 1.89 18.49 -10.42
C GLU A 249 2.14 17.07 -9.92
N LYS A 250 3.11 16.35 -10.49
CA LYS A 250 3.44 14.98 -10.08
C LYS A 250 4.01 14.94 -8.66
N HIS A 251 4.85 15.92 -8.27
CA HIS A 251 5.37 16.02 -6.90
C HIS A 251 4.23 16.21 -5.90
N LEU A 252 3.33 17.14 -6.21
CA LEU A 252 2.19 17.45 -5.35
C LEU A 252 1.18 16.30 -5.31
N ALA A 253 0.91 15.64 -6.43
CA ALA A 253 0.03 14.47 -6.50
C ALA A 253 0.54 13.31 -5.64
N PHE A 254 1.86 13.07 -5.62
CA PHE A 254 2.47 12.08 -4.76
C PHE A 254 2.27 12.45 -3.28
N ALA A 255 2.73 13.63 -2.87
CA ALA A 255 2.71 14.07 -1.47
C ALA A 255 1.28 14.17 -0.92
N LEU A 256 0.38 14.79 -1.69
CA LEU A 256 -1.03 14.87 -1.32
C LEU A 256 -1.67 13.49 -1.31
N GLY A 257 -1.42 12.63 -2.30
CA GLY A 257 -1.94 11.26 -2.31
C GLY A 257 -1.53 10.47 -1.05
N ARG A 258 -0.25 10.56 -0.68
CA ARG A 258 0.31 9.93 0.52
C ARG A 258 -0.43 10.36 1.79
N HIS A 259 -0.60 11.66 2.01
CA HIS A 259 -1.17 12.17 3.25
C HIS A 259 -2.70 12.25 3.26
N MET A 260 -3.33 12.36 2.10
CA MET A 260 -4.78 12.31 1.96
C MET A 260 -5.32 10.91 2.29
N MET A 261 -4.51 9.87 2.09
CA MET A 261 -4.82 8.51 2.54
C MET A 261 -4.92 8.38 4.07
N ASP A 262 -4.29 9.28 4.83
CA ASP A 262 -4.42 9.32 6.29
C ASP A 262 -5.82 9.79 6.75
N LEU A 263 -6.65 10.32 5.83
CA LEU A 263 -8.05 10.70 6.10
C LEU A 263 -9.05 9.56 5.91
N TYR A 264 -8.62 8.42 5.37
CA TYR A 264 -9.43 7.20 5.37
C TYR A 264 -9.73 6.82 6.83
N LEU A 265 -11.00 6.62 7.18
CA LEU A 265 -11.44 6.57 8.58
C LEU A 265 -10.61 5.65 9.50
N PRO A 266 -10.32 4.38 9.12
CA PRO A 266 -9.42 3.53 9.90
C PRO A 266 -8.03 4.14 10.13
N HIS A 267 -7.41 4.73 9.10
CA HIS A 267 -6.11 5.39 9.22
C HIS A 267 -6.21 6.67 10.05
N TYR A 268 -7.30 7.41 9.90
CA TYR A 268 -7.55 8.64 10.65
C TYR A 268 -7.71 8.38 12.16
N ALA A 269 -8.23 7.21 12.55
CA ALA A 269 -8.19 6.76 13.94
C ALA A 269 -6.76 6.73 14.49
N TYR A 270 -5.79 6.26 13.69
CA TYR A 270 -4.38 6.24 14.07
C TYR A 270 -3.75 7.63 14.09
N VAL A 271 -4.10 8.50 13.14
CA VAL A 271 -3.72 9.93 13.17
C VAL A 271 -4.18 10.60 14.45
N SER A 272 -5.43 10.34 14.87
CA SER A 272 -6.03 10.89 16.08
C SER A 272 -5.31 10.44 17.35
N LEU A 273 -4.54 9.35 17.29
CA LEU A 273 -3.70 8.84 18.37
C LEU A 273 -2.24 9.32 18.27
N ASP A 274 -2.02 10.43 17.54
CA ASP A 274 -0.71 10.99 17.25
C ASP A 274 0.24 9.96 16.59
N ARG A 275 -0.32 9.01 15.83
CA ARG A 275 0.42 7.89 15.20
C ARG A 275 1.30 7.12 16.19
N SER A 276 0.78 6.85 17.40
CA SER A 276 1.48 6.06 18.43
C SER A 276 1.02 4.60 18.44
N PRO A 277 1.89 3.62 18.11
CA PRO A 277 1.53 2.20 18.16
C PRO A 277 1.15 1.73 19.58
N GLN A 278 1.70 2.37 20.61
CA GLN A 278 1.36 2.06 22.00
C GLN A 278 -0.07 2.47 22.32
N ARG A 279 -0.47 3.68 21.93
CA ARG A 279 -1.85 4.16 22.11
C ARG A 279 -2.81 3.34 21.26
N LEU A 280 -2.43 3.00 20.02
CA LEU A 280 -3.20 2.12 19.16
C LEU A 280 -3.46 0.76 19.83
N LYS A 281 -2.42 0.15 20.42
CA LYS A 281 -2.55 -1.08 21.20
C LYS A 281 -3.53 -0.92 22.35
N GLN A 282 -3.42 0.15 23.14
CA GLN A 282 -4.31 0.42 24.28
C GLN A 282 -5.77 0.56 23.83
N ILE A 283 -6.03 1.28 22.74
CA ILE A 283 -7.38 1.43 22.20
C ILE A 283 -7.94 0.09 21.70
N PHE A 284 -7.14 -0.70 21.01
CA PHE A 284 -7.57 -2.03 20.56
C PHE A 284 -7.90 -2.96 21.74
N MET A 285 -7.06 -2.98 22.78
CA MET A 285 -7.33 -3.69 24.03
C MET A 285 -8.60 -3.18 24.73
N THR A 286 -8.85 -1.87 24.67
CA THR A 286 -10.08 -1.27 25.20
C THR A 286 -11.31 -1.75 24.41
N CYS A 287 -11.22 -1.89 23.10
CA CYS A 287 -12.32 -2.42 22.28
C CYS A 287 -12.62 -3.89 22.63
N MET A 288 -11.59 -4.70 22.86
CA MET A 288 -11.75 -6.07 23.36
C MET A 288 -12.42 -6.09 24.74
N HIS A 289 -12.00 -5.21 25.64
CA HIS A 289 -12.59 -5.04 26.97
C HIS A 289 -14.09 -4.67 26.91
N ILE A 290 -14.48 -3.72 26.04
CA ILE A 290 -15.89 -3.35 25.82
C ILE A 290 -16.75 -4.54 25.37
N CYS A 291 -16.14 -5.50 24.69
CA CYS A 291 -16.79 -6.72 24.22
C CYS A 291 -16.78 -7.86 25.25
N GLY A 292 -16.27 -7.63 26.46
CA GLY A 292 -16.19 -8.64 27.53
C GLY A 292 -15.07 -9.68 27.33
N MET A 293 -14.11 -9.39 26.45
CA MET A 293 -12.98 -10.29 26.21
C MET A 293 -11.91 -10.12 27.31
N PRO A 294 -11.24 -11.20 27.73
CA PRO A 294 -10.19 -11.10 28.74
C PRO A 294 -8.99 -10.35 28.15
N VAL A 295 -8.63 -9.23 28.80
CA VAL A 295 -7.49 -8.42 28.41
C VAL A 295 -6.58 -8.17 29.60
N GLY A 296 -5.27 -8.23 29.38
CA GLY A 296 -4.29 -7.81 30.38
C GLY A 296 -4.21 -6.28 30.48
N GLY A 297 -3.80 -5.77 31.65
CA GLY A 297 -3.54 -4.35 31.88
C GLY A 297 -4.30 -3.77 33.06
N ASN A 298 -4.25 -2.44 33.20
CA ASN A 298 -4.93 -1.71 34.26
C ASN A 298 -6.43 -1.56 33.94
N ALA A 299 -7.27 -2.28 34.67
CA ALA A 299 -8.73 -2.27 34.46
C ALA A 299 -9.34 -0.86 34.60
N ASN A 300 -8.79 0.00 35.47
CA ASN A 300 -9.31 1.36 35.66
C ASN A 300 -9.06 2.25 34.42
N GLU A 301 -7.89 2.12 33.79
CA GLU A 301 -7.56 2.82 32.55
C GLU A 301 -8.43 2.34 31.39
N LEU A 302 -8.58 1.02 31.24
CA LEU A 302 -9.44 0.43 30.21
C LEU A 302 -10.90 0.88 30.37
N ASN A 303 -11.42 0.91 31.60
CA ASN A 303 -12.77 1.41 31.89
C ASN A 303 -12.92 2.92 31.62
N ALA A 304 -11.88 3.72 31.84
CA ALA A 304 -11.89 5.14 31.49
C ALA A 304 -11.98 5.33 29.98
N TYR A 305 -11.12 4.64 29.21
CA TYR A 305 -11.13 4.73 27.75
C TYR A 305 -12.42 4.17 27.14
N ALA A 306 -12.96 3.09 27.72
CA ALA A 306 -14.22 2.51 27.28
C ALA A 306 -15.37 3.51 27.40
N ARG A 307 -15.44 4.28 28.50
CA ARG A 307 -16.44 5.34 28.67
C ARG A 307 -16.32 6.43 27.61
N GLU A 308 -15.10 6.85 27.29
CA GLU A 308 -14.87 7.90 26.28
C GLU A 308 -15.27 7.43 24.86
N ILE A 309 -14.96 6.18 24.51
CA ILE A 309 -15.32 5.60 23.21
C ILE A 309 -16.84 5.37 23.13
N VAL A 310 -17.40 4.59 24.06
CA VAL A 310 -18.82 4.21 24.05
C VAL A 310 -19.73 5.43 24.20
N GLY A 311 -19.35 6.40 25.04
CA GLY A 311 -20.13 7.62 25.25
C GLY A 311 -20.23 8.53 24.02
N ARG A 312 -19.40 8.31 22.99
CA ARG A 312 -19.41 9.05 21.71
C ARG A 312 -19.92 8.22 20.53
N LEU A 313 -20.23 6.94 20.74
CA LEU A 313 -20.79 6.06 19.72
C LEU A 313 -22.30 5.90 19.89
N SER A 314 -22.99 5.65 18.78
CA SER A 314 -24.39 5.21 18.85
C SER A 314 -24.47 3.76 19.34
N ALA A 315 -25.60 3.37 19.93
CA ALA A 315 -25.83 1.99 20.36
C ALA A 315 -25.62 0.98 19.20
N GLY A 316 -26.13 1.31 18.00
CA GLY A 316 -25.93 0.49 16.80
C GLY A 316 -24.46 0.34 16.39
N ALA A 317 -23.65 1.41 16.51
CA ALA A 317 -22.21 1.32 16.22
C ALA A 317 -21.47 0.43 17.23
N VAL A 318 -21.85 0.49 18.51
CA VAL A 318 -21.32 -0.40 19.55
C VAL A 318 -21.66 -1.86 19.26
N ASP A 319 -22.89 -2.15 18.84
CA ASP A 319 -23.31 -3.52 18.51
C ASP A 319 -22.62 -4.05 17.25
N GLN A 320 -22.41 -3.21 16.23
CA GLN A 320 -21.61 -3.57 15.06
C GLN A 320 -20.15 -3.87 15.43
N MET A 321 -19.54 -3.03 16.27
CA MET A 321 -18.18 -3.26 16.77
C MET A 321 -18.08 -4.58 17.54
N ARG A 322 -19.03 -4.87 18.43
CA ARG A 322 -19.11 -6.16 19.15
C ARG A 322 -19.23 -7.34 18.19
N SER A 323 -20.04 -7.20 17.14
CA SER A 323 -20.21 -8.23 16.12
C SER A 323 -18.91 -8.52 15.37
N LEU A 324 -18.18 -7.47 14.96
CA LEU A 324 -16.90 -7.62 14.27
C LEU A 324 -15.81 -8.17 15.21
N MET A 325 -15.78 -7.73 16.47
CA MET A 325 -14.85 -8.23 17.48
C MET A 325 -15.04 -9.72 17.76
N ARG A 326 -16.30 -10.21 17.81
CA ARG A 326 -16.56 -11.66 17.92
C ARG A 326 -15.99 -12.43 16.73
N LYS A 327 -16.22 -11.95 15.50
CA LYS A 327 -15.67 -12.59 14.29
C LYS A 327 -14.13 -12.61 14.30
N PHE A 328 -13.50 -11.55 14.81
CA PHE A 328 -12.05 -11.50 14.98
C PHE A 328 -11.55 -12.58 15.96
N VAL A 329 -12.23 -12.75 17.09
CA VAL A 329 -11.91 -13.79 18.08
C VAL A 329 -12.15 -15.20 17.51
N ASP A 330 -13.27 -15.41 16.81
CA ASP A 330 -13.58 -16.68 16.13
C ASP A 330 -12.54 -17.03 15.05
N ALA A 331 -11.91 -16.02 14.44
CA ALA A 331 -10.83 -16.17 13.47
C ALA A 331 -9.43 -16.36 14.11
N GLY A 332 -9.35 -16.47 15.44
CA GLY A 332 -8.10 -16.74 16.18
C GLY A 332 -7.56 -15.58 17.00
N GLY A 333 -8.17 -14.39 16.94
CA GLY A 333 -7.93 -13.30 17.90
C GLY A 333 -6.51 -12.72 17.94
N SER A 334 -5.73 -12.89 16.86
CA SER A 334 -4.35 -12.39 16.77
C SER A 334 -4.25 -11.22 15.78
N ALA A 335 -3.85 -10.05 16.26
CA ALA A 335 -3.58 -8.87 15.43
C ALA A 335 -2.28 -8.19 15.86
N ASP A 336 -1.44 -7.83 14.89
CA ASP A 336 -0.21 -7.08 15.12
C ASP A 336 -0.43 -5.59 14.80
N VAL A 337 -0.71 -4.82 15.85
CA VAL A 337 -0.95 -3.37 15.74
C VAL A 337 0.26 -2.59 15.22
N LYS A 338 1.50 -3.09 15.39
CA LYS A 338 2.69 -2.41 14.87
C LYS A 338 2.81 -2.61 13.38
N LYS A 339 2.60 -3.85 12.90
CA LYS A 339 2.54 -4.16 11.47
C LYS A 339 1.42 -3.41 10.78
N TRP A 340 0.23 -3.38 11.38
CA TRP A 340 -0.88 -2.60 10.85
C TRP A 340 -0.54 -1.10 10.76
N ALA A 341 0.08 -0.52 11.80
CA ALA A 341 0.50 0.88 11.76
C ALA A 341 1.48 1.17 10.61
N GLN A 342 2.48 0.29 10.40
CA GLN A 342 3.40 0.39 9.27
C GLN A 342 2.69 0.20 7.92
N ALA A 343 1.73 -0.72 7.85
CA ALA A 343 0.92 -0.98 6.67
C ALA A 343 0.12 0.25 6.23
N THR A 344 -0.45 1.03 7.16
CA THR A 344 -1.14 2.29 6.81
C THR A 344 -0.21 3.31 6.16
N GLU A 345 1.06 3.37 6.58
CA GLU A 345 2.07 4.24 5.99
C GLU A 345 2.43 3.78 4.57
N VAL A 346 2.62 2.47 4.37
CA VAL A 346 2.85 1.86 3.05
C VAL A 346 1.68 2.09 2.09
N ALA A 347 0.44 1.90 2.55
CA ALA A 347 -0.76 2.17 1.76
C ALA A 347 -0.78 3.60 1.23
N GLY A 348 -0.40 4.57 2.07
CA GLY A 348 -0.23 5.96 1.64
C GLY A 348 0.82 6.12 0.53
N TYR A 349 1.99 5.51 0.65
CA TYR A 349 3.03 5.60 -0.39
C TYR A 349 2.57 5.00 -1.72
N ARG A 350 1.88 3.87 -1.67
CA ARG A 350 1.29 3.21 -2.84
C ARG A 350 0.26 4.10 -3.54
N VAL A 351 -0.59 4.79 -2.78
CA VAL A 351 -1.50 5.80 -3.31
C VAL A 351 -0.73 6.96 -3.95
N GLY A 352 0.31 7.47 -3.29
CA GLY A 352 1.17 8.51 -3.83
C GLY A 352 1.73 8.12 -5.20
N LEU A 353 2.31 6.92 -5.32
CA LEU A 353 2.86 6.40 -6.58
C LEU A 353 1.78 6.20 -7.65
N LEU A 354 0.60 5.69 -7.27
CA LEU A 354 -0.52 5.54 -8.20
C LEU A 354 -0.91 6.88 -8.82
N LEU A 355 -1.03 7.93 -7.99
CA LEU A 355 -1.54 9.22 -8.44
C LEU A 355 -0.50 10.07 -9.17
N CYS A 356 0.78 10.02 -8.79
CA CYS A 356 1.83 10.73 -9.53
C CYS A 356 2.26 9.99 -10.80
N ASN A 357 2.06 8.67 -10.83
CA ASN A 357 2.41 7.79 -11.95
C ASN A 357 3.90 7.89 -12.37
N ASP A 358 4.80 8.21 -11.44
CA ASP A 358 6.20 8.51 -11.74
C ASP A 358 7.12 8.06 -10.60
N MET A 359 7.91 7.02 -10.89
CA MET A 359 8.77 6.38 -9.89
C MET A 359 9.94 7.28 -9.46
N GLN A 360 10.47 8.09 -10.38
CA GLN A 360 11.59 9.00 -10.09
C GLN A 360 11.13 10.10 -9.15
N ILE A 361 9.94 10.66 -9.39
CA ILE A 361 9.35 11.68 -8.51
C ILE A 361 8.96 11.08 -7.17
N ALA A 362 8.36 9.89 -7.14
CA ALA A 362 8.05 9.20 -5.89
C ALA A 362 9.31 9.01 -5.03
N ALA A 363 10.39 8.48 -5.60
CA ALA A 363 11.66 8.30 -4.89
C ALA A 363 12.30 9.63 -4.46
N HIS A 364 12.21 10.66 -5.30
CA HIS A 364 12.72 11.99 -4.97
C HIS A 364 11.99 12.58 -3.76
N VAL A 365 10.65 12.55 -3.74
CA VAL A 365 9.85 13.06 -2.62
C VAL A 365 10.18 12.28 -1.35
N ILE A 366 10.19 10.94 -1.40
CA ILE A 366 10.55 10.08 -0.25
C ILE A 366 11.96 10.39 0.27
N SER A 367 12.93 10.65 -0.61
CA SER A 367 14.31 10.96 -0.18
C SER A 367 14.44 12.32 0.51
N GLN A 368 13.50 13.24 0.26
CA GLN A 368 13.47 14.58 0.83
C GLN A 368 12.58 14.69 2.07
N GLU A 369 11.74 13.70 2.32
CA GLU A 369 10.86 13.69 3.49
C GLU A 369 11.67 13.81 4.77
N ALA A 370 11.24 14.74 5.62
CA ALA A 370 11.83 14.88 6.94
C ALA A 370 11.64 13.58 7.75
N ALA A 371 12.71 13.10 8.36
CA ALA A 371 12.65 11.93 9.22
C ALA A 371 11.65 12.17 10.35
N THR A 372 10.54 11.43 10.32
CA THR A 372 9.53 11.52 11.38
C THR A 372 10.03 10.73 12.59
N PHE A 373 10.01 11.36 13.77
CA PHE A 373 10.40 10.69 15.01
C PHE A 373 9.52 9.44 15.23
N GLY A 374 10.15 8.28 15.37
CA GLY A 374 9.45 6.99 15.49
C GLY A 374 9.06 6.30 14.18
N ALA A 375 9.50 6.82 13.01
CA ALA A 375 9.35 6.11 11.74
C ALA A 375 10.03 4.74 11.78
N THR A 376 9.32 3.71 11.31
CA THR A 376 9.80 2.32 11.31
C THR A 376 10.49 1.93 10.01
N MET A 377 10.29 2.72 8.94
CA MET A 377 10.85 2.48 7.62
C MET A 377 11.83 3.59 7.24
N THR A 378 13.00 3.19 6.73
CA THR A 378 13.93 4.14 6.12
C THR A 378 13.42 4.58 4.74
N PRO A 379 13.89 5.72 4.18
CA PRO A 379 13.61 6.09 2.79
C PRO A 379 13.93 4.98 1.80
N LYS A 380 14.99 4.20 2.05
CA LYS A 380 15.37 3.06 1.22
C LYS A 380 14.32 1.93 1.28
N ASP A 381 13.78 1.63 2.46
CA ASP A 381 12.73 0.61 2.61
C ASP A 381 11.44 1.03 1.89
N LYS A 382 11.08 2.31 1.98
CA LYS A 382 9.92 2.89 1.30
C LYS A 382 10.05 2.82 -0.23
N ILE A 383 11.22 3.19 -0.77
CA ILE A 383 11.50 3.09 -2.20
C ILE A 383 11.48 1.62 -2.66
N LYS A 384 12.07 0.71 -1.87
CA LYS A 384 12.07 -0.72 -2.16
C LYS A 384 10.65 -1.27 -2.23
N GLU A 385 9.80 -0.89 -1.28
CA GLU A 385 8.38 -1.26 -1.28
C GLU A 385 7.71 -0.80 -2.59
N LEU A 386 7.89 0.46 -2.99
CA LEU A 386 7.31 0.99 -4.22
C LEU A 386 7.83 0.32 -5.49
N VAL A 387 9.11 -0.08 -5.53
CA VAL A 387 9.68 -0.85 -6.65
C VAL A 387 9.00 -2.21 -6.79
N LEU A 388 8.74 -2.90 -5.67
CA LEU A 388 8.06 -4.20 -5.68
C LEU A 388 6.58 -4.04 -6.06
N TYR A 389 5.93 -3.01 -5.52
CA TYR A 389 4.55 -2.71 -5.84
C TYR A 389 4.40 -2.32 -7.31
N SER A 390 5.28 -1.49 -7.88
CA SER A 390 5.16 -0.95 -9.26
C SER A 390 5.17 -2.00 -10.38
N ILE A 391 5.58 -3.23 -10.08
CA ILE A 391 5.63 -4.35 -11.02
C ILE A 391 4.63 -5.47 -10.67
N SER A 392 3.82 -5.28 -9.63
CA SER A 392 2.88 -6.27 -9.12
C SER A 392 1.54 -6.23 -9.87
N GLU A 393 0.83 -7.37 -9.87
CA GLU A 393 -0.54 -7.44 -10.38
C GLU A 393 -1.49 -6.48 -9.65
N ASP A 394 -1.26 -6.22 -8.37
CA ASP A 394 -2.05 -5.30 -7.57
C ASP A 394 -1.91 -3.87 -8.09
N TYR A 395 -0.70 -3.41 -8.36
CA TYR A 395 -0.50 -2.08 -8.96
C TYR A 395 -1.15 -1.97 -10.35
N PHE A 396 -1.02 -2.99 -11.20
CA PHE A 396 -1.65 -2.97 -12.52
C PHE A 396 -3.17 -2.90 -12.45
N LYS A 397 -3.79 -3.67 -11.54
CA LYS A 397 -5.24 -3.63 -11.32
C LYS A 397 -5.69 -2.30 -10.74
N ALA A 398 -4.93 -1.75 -9.77
CA ALA A 398 -5.21 -0.44 -9.19
C ALA A 398 -5.17 0.66 -10.27
N ARG A 399 -4.12 0.73 -11.09
CA ARG A 399 -4.00 1.69 -12.20
C ARG A 399 -5.16 1.60 -13.18
N ARG A 400 -5.52 0.39 -13.60
CA ARG A 400 -6.62 0.14 -14.52
C ARG A 400 -7.94 0.65 -13.94
N SER A 401 -8.19 0.40 -12.65
CA SER A 401 -9.42 0.82 -11.98
C SER A 401 -9.61 2.34 -11.92
N ILE A 402 -8.54 3.12 -12.03
CA ILE A 402 -8.60 4.60 -12.06
C ILE A 402 -8.32 5.19 -13.44
N GLY A 403 -8.20 4.35 -14.46
CA GLY A 403 -8.00 4.78 -15.85
C GLY A 403 -6.63 5.39 -16.14
N LEU A 404 -5.59 4.97 -15.40
CA LEU A 404 -4.19 5.41 -15.62
C LEU A 404 -3.37 4.44 -16.48
N GLN A 405 -3.97 3.36 -16.98
CA GLN A 405 -3.28 2.41 -17.85
C GLN A 405 -2.90 3.04 -19.19
N VAL A 406 -1.75 2.62 -19.74
CA VAL A 406 -1.35 3.01 -21.11
C VAL A 406 -1.77 1.95 -22.12
N ALA A 407 -2.22 2.43 -23.29
CA ALA A 407 -2.77 1.65 -24.41
C ALA A 407 -4.03 0.84 -24.07
#